data_AF-A0A0D8I923-F1
#
_entry.id   AF-A0A0D8I923-F1
#
_cell.length_a   1.000
_cell.length_b   1.000
_cell.length_c   1.000
_cell.angle_alpha   90.00
_cell.angle_beta   90.00
_cell.angle_gamma   90.00
#
_symmetry.space_group_name_H-M   'P 1'
#
loop_
_entity.id
_entity.type
_entity.pdbx_description
1 polymer ?
#
loop_
_entity_poly.entity_id
_entity_poly.type
_entity_poly.pdbx_seq_one_letter_code
_entity_poly.pdbx_strand_id
1 'polypeptide(L)'
;MDETIYQKHMKIIIQLVGDLGVDGADDYLRQELMDISKKVAIFREKIADLKDHLQQTTNTDEIFHLEWDIKSAKELLDKLLIELKIIDERYICFRKYITEKENIS
;
A
#
# COMPACT_ATOMS: atom_id res chain seq x y z
N MET A 1 16.89 1.81 1.89
CA MET A 1 15.97 2.93 2.19
C MET A 1 16.82 4.17 2.34
N ASP A 2 16.39 5.29 1.76
CA ASP A 2 17.06 6.59 1.90
C ASP A 2 17.08 7.05 3.37
N GLU A 3 18.18 7.65 3.81
CA GLU A 3 18.37 8.06 5.20
C GLU A 3 17.32 9.09 5.66
N THR A 4 16.93 10.02 4.79
CA THR A 4 15.93 11.04 5.12
C THR A 4 14.53 10.44 5.27
N ILE A 5 14.21 9.45 4.43
CA ILE A 5 12.96 8.68 4.50
C ILE A 5 12.93 7.87 5.79
N TYR A 6 14.03 7.19 6.11
CA TYR A 6 14.18 6.42 7.35
C TYR A 6 13.93 7.29 8.59
N GLN A 7 14.60 8.44 8.70
CA GLN A 7 14.45 9.34 9.83
C GLN A 7 13.00 9.86 9.97
N LYS A 8 12.35 10.17 8.85
CA LYS A 8 10.94 10.58 8.85
C LYS A 8 10.04 9.47 9.38
N HIS A 9 10.20 8.24 8.88
CA HIS A 9 9.42 7.10 9.36
C HIS A 9 9.70 6.81 10.83
N MET A 10 10.95 6.93 11.29
CA MET A 10 11.26 6.68 12.69
C MET A 10 10.64 7.66 13.66
N LYS A 11 10.55 8.94 13.29
CA LYS A 11 9.79 9.91 14.09
C LYS A 11 8.31 9.51 14.21
N ILE A 12 7.70 9.08 13.12
CA ILE A 12 6.30 8.62 13.11
C ILE A 12 6.13 7.39 14.01
N ILE A 13 7.03 6.42 13.90
CA ILE A 13 6.96 5.20 14.71
C ILE A 13 7.15 5.49 16.20
N ILE A 14 8.13 6.32 16.57
CA ILE A 14 8.35 6.70 17.97
C ILE A 14 7.08 7.35 18.55
N GLN A 15 6.45 8.24 17.78
CA GLN A 15 5.19 8.87 18.18
C GLN A 15 4.07 7.83 18.33
N LEU A 16 3.89 6.97 17.32
CA LEU A 16 2.85 5.94 17.31
C LEU A 16 2.98 4.98 18.50
N VAL A 17 4.20 4.53 18.81
CA VAL A 17 4.48 3.69 19.98
C VAL A 17 4.25 4.45 21.28
N GLY A 18 4.59 5.75 21.32
CA GLY A 18 4.31 6.61 22.47
C GLY A 18 2.80 6.74 22.75
N ASP A 19 2.00 6.82 21.69
CA ASP A 19 0.55 7.02 21.78
C ASP A 19 -0.23 5.71 22.04
N LEU A 20 0.19 4.59 21.44
CA LEU A 20 -0.56 3.33 21.44
C LEU A 20 0.11 2.18 22.21
N GLY A 21 1.36 2.35 22.63
CA GLY A 21 2.21 1.23 23.06
C GLY A 21 2.72 0.39 21.87
N VAL A 22 3.63 -0.55 22.15
CA VAL A 22 4.26 -1.39 21.11
C VAL A 22 3.23 -2.28 20.41
N ASP A 23 2.41 -2.99 21.18
CA ASP A 23 1.41 -3.92 20.63
C ASP A 23 0.34 -3.17 19.83
N GLY A 24 -0.14 -2.03 20.34
CA GLY A 24 -1.11 -1.19 19.65
C GLY A 24 -0.56 -0.58 18.35
N ALA A 25 0.73 -0.21 18.33
CA ALA A 25 1.40 0.24 17.13
C ALA A 25 1.59 -0.90 16.10
N ASP A 26 1.91 -2.12 16.55
CA ASP A 26 2.01 -3.30 15.66
C ASP A 26 0.67 -3.61 15.00
N ASP A 27 -0.39 -3.69 15.79
CA ASP A 27 -1.75 -3.95 15.32
C ASP A 27 -2.20 -2.89 14.31
N TYR A 28 -1.98 -1.62 14.61
CA TYR A 28 -2.30 -0.51 13.71
C TYR A 28 -1.59 -0.65 12.35
N LEU A 29 -0.27 -0.86 12.37
CA LEU A 29 0.53 -0.92 11.13
C LEU A 29 0.19 -2.17 10.31
N ARG A 30 -0.05 -3.31 10.95
CA ARG A 30 -0.48 -4.54 10.27
C ARG A 30 -1.85 -4.38 9.64
N GLN A 31 -2.78 -3.72 10.33
CA GLN A 31 -4.11 -3.43 9.79
C GLN A 31 -4.00 -2.51 8.56
N GLU A 32 -3.22 -1.43 8.64
CA GLU A 32 -2.97 -0.51 7.52
C GLU A 32 -2.38 -1.26 6.31
N LEU A 33 -1.39 -2.12 6.54
CA LEU A 33 -0.75 -2.94 5.51
C LEU A 33 -1.73 -3.95 4.88
N MET A 34 -2.57 -4.59 5.69
CA MET A 34 -3.58 -5.52 5.20
C MET A 34 -4.62 -4.79 4.33
N ASP A 35 -5.10 -3.63 4.75
CA ASP A 35 -6.15 -2.90 4.06
C ASP A 35 -5.67 -2.37 2.71
N ILE A 36 -4.46 -1.82 2.64
CA ILE A 36 -3.90 -1.39 1.35
C ILE A 36 -3.62 -2.57 0.42
N SER A 37 -3.14 -3.69 0.96
CA SER A 37 -2.86 -4.90 0.18
C SER A 37 -4.14 -5.47 -0.44
N LYS A 38 -5.25 -5.47 0.31
CA LYS A 38 -6.57 -5.86 -0.21
C LYS A 38 -7.02 -4.93 -1.34
N LYS A 39 -6.87 -3.61 -1.18
CA LYS A 39 -7.21 -2.64 -2.24
C LYS A 39 -6.38 -2.90 -3.50
N VAL A 40 -5.07 -3.12 -3.37
CA VAL A 40 -4.19 -3.45 -4.52
C VAL A 40 -4.66 -4.71 -5.23
N ALA A 41 -5.02 -5.76 -4.49
CA ALA A 41 -5.52 -7.02 -5.07
C ALA A 41 -6.82 -6.79 -5.86
N ILE A 42 -7.80 -6.12 -5.26
CA ILE A 42 -9.10 -5.80 -5.90
C ILE A 42 -8.89 -5.02 -7.20
N PHE A 43 -8.01 -4.02 -7.21
CA PHE A 43 -7.76 -3.24 -8.42
C PHE A 43 -7.04 -4.02 -9.51
N ARG A 44 -6.15 -4.95 -9.15
CA ARG A 44 -5.52 -5.85 -10.13
C ARG A 44 -6.54 -6.77 -10.78
N GLU A 45 -7.44 -7.35 -9.99
CA GLU A 45 -8.54 -8.19 -10.47
C GLU A 45 -9.46 -7.39 -11.40
N LYS A 46 -9.92 -6.21 -10.97
CA LYS A 46 -10.73 -5.31 -11.81
C LYS A 46 -10.08 -4.98 -13.15
N ILE A 47 -8.77 -4.73 -13.18
CA ILE A 47 -8.05 -4.46 -14.44
C ILE A 47 -7.99 -5.71 -15.32
N ALA A 48 -7.86 -6.90 -14.75
CA ALA A 48 -7.91 -8.15 -15.50
C ALA A 48 -9.30 -8.34 -16.12
N ASP A 49 -10.37 -8.19 -15.34
CA ASP A 49 -11.75 -8.31 -15.81
C ASP A 49 -12.06 -7.33 -16.96
N LEU A 50 -11.63 -6.06 -16.83
CA LEU A 50 -11.81 -5.06 -17.88
C LEU A 50 -11.06 -5.41 -19.17
N LYS A 51 -9.85 -5.99 -19.06
CA LYS A 51 -9.09 -6.45 -20.23
C LYS A 51 -9.72 -7.65 -20.90
N ASP A 52 -10.25 -8.59 -20.11
CA ASP A 52 -10.94 -9.76 -20.62
C ASP A 52 -12.22 -9.34 -21.35
N HIS A 53 -12.96 -8.36 -20.81
CA HIS A 53 -14.12 -7.78 -21.48
C HIS A 53 -13.74 -7.06 -22.79
N LEU A 54 -12.65 -6.29 -22.77
CA LEU A 54 -12.15 -5.61 -23.97
C LEU A 54 -11.83 -6.60 -25.11
N GLN A 55 -11.27 -7.77 -24.79
CA GLN A 55 -10.96 -8.81 -25.78
C GLN A 55 -12.19 -9.43 -26.45
N GLN A 56 -13.34 -9.40 -25.77
CA GLN A 56 -14.60 -9.99 -26.25
C GLN A 56 -15.48 -8.97 -26.98
N THR A 57 -15.17 -7.68 -26.85
CA THR A 57 -15.96 -6.58 -27.39
C THR A 57 -15.58 -6.30 -28.84
N THR A 58 -16.58 -6.13 -29.71
CA THR A 58 -16.38 -5.75 -31.12
C THR A 58 -16.94 -4.37 -31.46
N ASN A 59 -17.69 -3.76 -30.54
CA ASN A 59 -18.22 -2.42 -30.67
C ASN A 59 -17.13 -1.38 -30.39
N THR A 60 -16.85 -0.51 -31.36
CA THR A 60 -15.78 0.50 -31.29
C THR A 60 -15.98 1.50 -30.15
N ASP A 61 -17.20 1.97 -29.91
CA ASP A 61 -17.46 2.95 -28.85
C ASP A 61 -17.25 2.31 -27.46
N GLU A 62 -17.72 1.08 -27.28
CA GLU A 62 -17.51 0.30 -26.06
C GLU A 62 -16.03 -0.01 -25.82
N ILE A 63 -15.28 -0.34 -26.88
CA ILE A 63 -13.82 -0.49 -26.83
C ILE A 63 -13.17 0.78 -26.28
N PHE A 64 -13.51 1.95 -26.81
CA PHE A 64 -12.95 3.22 -26.34
C PHE A 64 -13.28 3.49 -24.87
N HIS A 65 -14.50 3.17 -24.42
CA HIS A 65 -14.88 3.30 -23.01
C HIS A 65 -14.07 2.36 -22.12
N LEU A 66 -13.94 1.08 -22.51
CA LEU A 66 -13.17 0.10 -21.76
C LEU A 66 -11.68 0.46 -21.69
N GLU A 67 -11.08 0.96 -22.77
CA GLU A 67 -9.70 1.45 -22.77
C GLU A 67 -9.49 2.59 -21.76
N TRP A 68 -10.45 3.52 -21.68
CA TRP A 68 -10.41 4.62 -20.73
C TRP A 68 -10.54 4.12 -19.28
N ASP A 69 -11.49 3.21 -19.02
CA ASP A 69 -11.68 2.61 -17.70
C ASP A 69 -10.44 1.83 -17.24
N ILE A 70 -9.81 1.07 -18.13
CA ILE A 70 -8.54 0.37 -17.85
C ILE A 70 -7.45 1.37 -17.50
N LYS A 71 -7.34 2.47 -18.23
CA LYS A 71 -6.34 3.51 -17.97
C LYS A 71 -6.56 4.14 -16.59
N SER A 72 -7.78 4.57 -16.28
CA SER A 72 -8.10 5.15 -14.98
C SER A 72 -7.89 4.16 -13.82
N ALA A 73 -8.23 2.88 -14.01
CA ALA A 73 -7.98 1.85 -13.01
C ALA A 73 -6.47 1.63 -12.76
N LYS A 74 -5.63 1.66 -13.80
CA LYS A 74 -4.17 1.59 -13.66
C LYS A 74 -3.59 2.78 -12.90
N GLU A 75 -4.04 4.00 -13.20
CA GLU A 75 -3.58 5.20 -12.49
C GLU A 75 -3.93 5.15 -10.98
N LEU A 76 -5.08 4.57 -10.63
CA LEU A 76 -5.44 4.33 -9.24
C LEU A 76 -4.60 3.23 -8.61
N LEU A 77 -4.36 2.13 -9.32
CA LEU A 77 -3.48 1.06 -8.85
C LEU A 77 -2.06 1.57 -8.57
N ASP A 78 -1.50 2.42 -9.44
CA ASP A 78 -0.16 2.99 -9.25
C ASP A 78 -0.07 3.82 -7.95
N LYS A 79 -1.12 4.60 -7.64
CA LYS A 79 -1.21 5.34 -6.37
C LYS A 79 -1.25 4.40 -5.17
N LEU A 80 -2.05 3.33 -5.24
CA LEU A 80 -2.14 2.33 -4.18
C LEU A 80 -0.81 1.59 -3.96
N LEU A 81 -0.05 1.33 -5.03
CA LEU A 81 1.27 0.69 -4.94
C LEU A 81 2.30 1.62 -4.27
N ILE A 82 2.24 2.92 -4.55
CA ILE A 82 3.08 3.91 -3.86
C ILE A 82 2.72 3.95 -2.36
N GLU A 83 1.43 3.98 -2.04
CA GLU A 83 0.95 3.98 -0.65
C GLU A 83 1.36 2.69 0.09
N LEU A 84 1.18 1.53 -0.53
CA LEU A 84 1.62 0.23 -0.01
C LEU A 84 3.12 0.24 0.30
N LYS A 85 3.95 0.76 -0.61
CA LYS A 85 5.39 0.88 -0.39
C LYS A 85 5.70 1.73 0.84
N ILE A 86 5.03 2.87 1.01
CA ILE A 86 5.23 3.76 2.17
C ILE A 86 4.80 3.07 3.47
N ILE A 87 3.72 2.28 3.45
CA ILE A 87 3.27 1.50 4.62
C ILE A 87 4.27 0.39 4.96
N ASP A 88 4.76 -0.34 3.95
CA ASP A 88 5.77 -1.38 4.11
C ASP A 88 7.08 -0.82 4.69
N GLU A 89 7.57 0.30 4.15
CA GLU A 89 8.75 1.00 4.66
C GLU A 89 8.57 1.42 6.13
N ARG A 90 7.38 1.92 6.51
CA ARG A 90 7.05 2.23 7.91
C ARG A 90 7.08 1.00 8.80
N TYR A 91 6.51 -0.11 8.36
CA TYR A 91 6.49 -1.35 9.13
C TYR A 91 7.90 -1.93 9.32
N ILE A 92 8.76 -1.86 8.29
CA ILE A 92 10.17 -2.21 8.40
C ILE A 92 10.88 -1.35 9.45
N CYS A 93 10.62 -0.04 9.47
CA CYS A 93 11.17 0.85 10.50
C CYS A 93 10.69 0.46 11.90
N PHE A 94 9.41 0.14 12.06
CA PHE A 94 8.86 -0.33 13.34
C PHE A 94 9.54 -1.60 13.84
N ARG A 95 9.75 -2.59 12.96
CA ARG A 95 10.48 -3.81 13.31
C ARG A 95 11.90 -3.52 13.78
N LYS A 96 12.61 -2.59 13.13
CA LYS A 96 13.94 -2.15 13.57
C LYS A 96 13.91 -1.47 14.94
N TYR A 97 12.95 -0.57 15.16
CA TYR A 97 12.77 0.09 16.45
C TYR A 97 12.59 -0.90 17.60
N ILE A 98 11.76 -1.94 17.43
CA ILE A 98 11.59 -2.99 18.44
C ILE A 98 12.92 -3.70 18.71
N THR A 99 13.60 -4.18 17.66
CA THR A 99 14.87 -4.90 17.80
C THR A 99 15.92 -4.05 18.52
N GLU A 100 16.01 -2.76 18.21
CA GLU A 100 16.95 -1.85 18.89
C GLU A 100 16.58 -1.65 20.36
N LYS A 101 15.30 -1.55 20.70
CA LYS A 101 14.85 -1.44 22.11
C LYS A 101 15.12 -2.70 22.92
N GLU A 102 14.92 -3.87 22.33
CA GLU A 102 15.18 -5.16 22.97
C GLU A 102 16.68 -5.38 23.24
N ASN A 103 17.56 -4.88 22.36
CA ASN A 103 19.01 -4.97 22.54
C ASN A 103 19.59 -4.01 23.59
N ILE A 104 18.81 -3.01 24.03
CA ILE A 104 19.20 -2.02 25.04
C ILE A 104 18.60 -2.37 26.42
N SER A 105 17.69 -3.35 26.48
CA SER A 105 17.05 -3.85 27.70
C SER A 105 17.77 -5.08 28.25
#